data_AF-A0A7J6SMT2-F1
#
_entry.id   AF-A0A7J6SMT2-F1
#
_cell.length_a   1.000
_cell.length_b   1.000
_cell.length_c   1.000
_cell.angle_alpha   90.00
_cell.angle_beta   90.00
_cell.angle_gamma   90.00
#
_symmetry.space_group_name_H-M   'P 1'
#
loop_
_entity.id
_entity.type
_entity.pdbx_description
1 polymer ?
#
loop_
_entity_poly.entity_id
_entity_poly.type
_entity_poly.pdbx_seq_one_letter_code
_entity_poly.pdbx_strand_id
1 'polypeptide(L)'
;RSYAPRPYGMLIPTTKGKNALFYFPWEGNALIGTINHSADLVDLPPHPSTEVLDVILDESTEYLNLNKEDLMKDITAAWSGARQLSSDPNDPRFGKDFRGHQIIVDGKSGLISIFGGSWTTCR
;
A
#
# COMPACT_ATOMS: atom_id res chain seq x y z
N ARG A 1 7.26 13.78 17.97
CA ARG A 1 7.24 12.49 18.71
C ARG A 1 7.88 11.41 17.83
N SER A 2 8.29 10.25 18.36
CA SER A 2 8.77 9.13 17.53
C SER A 2 7.70 8.05 17.46
N TYR A 3 7.22 7.74 16.27
CA TYR A 3 6.13 6.78 16.03
C TYR A 3 6.61 5.41 15.54
N ALA A 4 7.88 5.28 15.18
CA ALA A 4 8.49 4.03 14.75
C ALA A 4 9.74 3.74 15.58
N PRO A 5 9.94 2.49 16.05
CA PRO A 5 11.20 2.07 16.65
C PRO A 5 12.35 2.25 15.66
N ARG A 6 13.47 2.80 16.13
CA ARG A 6 14.70 2.93 15.33
C ARG A 6 15.71 1.85 15.75
N PRO A 7 16.52 1.32 14.81
CA PRO A 7 16.55 1.61 13.38
C PRO A 7 15.59 0.75 12.53
N TYR A 8 14.84 -0.17 13.12
CA TYR A 8 14.23 -1.29 12.39
C TYR A 8 12.76 -1.09 11.96
N GLY A 9 12.00 -0.22 12.62
CA GLY A 9 10.56 -0.10 12.44
C GLY A 9 9.75 -1.15 13.21
N MET A 10 8.46 -1.21 12.90
CA MET A 10 7.49 -2.14 13.51
C MET A 10 6.51 -2.64 12.46
N LEU A 11 6.11 -3.90 12.56
CA LEU A 11 5.06 -4.52 11.75
C LEU A 11 3.98 -5.07 12.67
N ILE A 12 2.75 -4.68 12.42
CA ILE A 12 1.54 -5.33 12.94
C ILE A 12 0.98 -6.19 11.81
N PRO A 13 1.10 -7.53 11.89
CA PRO A 13 0.74 -8.42 10.79
C PRO A 13 -0.76 -8.39 10.45
N THR A 14 -1.60 -8.20 11.47
CA THR A 14 -3.05 -8.20 11.33
C THR A 14 -3.65 -7.19 12.30
N THR A 15 -4.24 -6.13 11.76
CA THR A 15 -5.03 -5.14 12.50
C THR A 15 -6.48 -5.58 12.65
N LYS A 16 -7.30 -4.79 13.34
CA LYS A 16 -8.76 -5.01 13.42
C LYS A 16 -9.41 -5.06 12.04
N GLY A 17 -8.96 -4.22 11.10
CA GLY A 17 -9.40 -4.23 9.71
C GLY A 17 -8.82 -5.38 8.86
N LYS A 18 -8.06 -6.31 9.46
CA LYS A 18 -7.32 -7.40 8.79
C LYS A 18 -6.28 -6.91 7.78
N ASN A 19 -5.77 -5.70 7.97
CA ASN A 19 -4.66 -5.15 7.20
C ASN A 19 -3.34 -5.45 7.91
N ALA A 20 -2.23 -5.40 7.16
CA ALA A 20 -0.90 -5.33 7.75
C ALA A 20 -0.50 -3.86 7.84
N LEU A 21 -0.09 -3.41 9.03
CA LEU A 21 0.31 -2.03 9.27
C LEU A 21 1.79 -1.97 9.64
N PHE A 22 2.53 -1.15 8.91
CA PHE A 22 3.96 -0.94 9.06
C PHE A 22 4.23 0.45 9.61
N TYR A 23 5.26 0.56 10.44
CA TYR A 23 5.83 1.80 10.96
C TYR A 23 7.30 1.79 10.60
N PHE A 24 7.69 2.60 9.62
CA PHE A 24 9.08 2.67 9.16
C PHE A 24 9.72 4.01 9.55
N PRO A 25 10.86 4.03 10.23
CA PRO A 25 11.60 5.27 10.44
C PRO A 25 12.20 5.73 9.11
N TRP A 26 11.98 6.99 8.74
CA TRP A 26 12.49 7.56 7.49
C TRP A 26 12.81 9.05 7.64
N GLU A 27 14.05 9.45 7.37
CA GLU A 27 14.51 10.85 7.35
C GLU A 27 14.00 11.69 8.55
N GLY A 28 14.14 11.15 9.76
CA GLY A 28 13.69 11.82 10.98
C GLY A 28 12.20 11.67 11.32
N ASN A 29 11.40 11.13 10.40
CA ASN A 29 9.95 10.90 10.51
C ASN A 29 9.61 9.41 10.64
N ALA A 30 8.32 9.09 10.66
CA ALA A 30 7.79 7.73 10.58
C ALA A 30 6.77 7.63 9.44
N LEU A 31 6.97 6.65 8.56
CA LEU A 31 5.98 6.27 7.54
C LEU A 31 5.07 5.22 8.15
N ILE A 32 3.76 5.44 8.06
CA ILE A 32 2.74 4.55 8.61
C ILE A 32 1.81 4.13 7.47
N GLY A 33 1.63 2.83 7.28
CA GLY A 33 0.79 2.29 6.19
C GLY A 33 1.08 0.81 5.93
N THR A 34 0.50 0.18 4.91
CA THR A 34 -0.49 0.69 3.97
C THR A 34 -1.82 -0.04 4.16
N ILE A 35 -2.92 0.61 3.78
CA ILE A 35 -4.25 0.02 3.78
C ILE A 35 -4.63 -0.27 2.33
N ASN A 36 -4.98 -1.53 2.05
CA ASN A 36 -5.47 -1.91 0.74
C ASN A 36 -6.96 -1.56 0.63
N HIS A 37 -7.32 -0.84 -0.42
CA HIS A 37 -8.70 -0.57 -0.80
C HIS A 37 -8.81 -0.68 -2.32
N SER A 38 -10.00 -0.99 -2.82
CA SER A 38 -10.27 -0.96 -4.26
C SER A 38 -10.25 0.48 -4.76
N ALA A 39 -9.60 0.71 -5.89
CA ALA A 39 -9.63 1.98 -6.61
C ALA A 39 -10.25 1.73 -8.00
N ASP A 40 -11.16 2.59 -8.42
CA ASP A 40 -11.70 2.54 -9.77
C ASP A 40 -10.78 3.29 -10.74
N LEU A 41 -10.82 2.93 -12.02
CA LEU A 41 -9.97 3.57 -13.05
C LEU A 41 -10.23 5.07 -13.18
N VAL A 42 -11.43 5.53 -12.83
CA VAL A 42 -11.81 6.94 -12.83
C VAL A 42 -11.08 7.75 -11.75
N ASP A 43 -10.54 7.08 -10.73
CA ASP A 43 -9.87 7.69 -9.58
C ASP A 43 -8.34 7.77 -9.77
N LEU A 44 -7.84 7.60 -11.00
CA LEU A 44 -6.41 7.65 -11.29
C LEU A 44 -5.95 9.06 -11.70
N PRO A 45 -4.85 9.60 -11.12
CA PRO A 45 -4.06 9.02 -10.04
C PRO A 45 -4.79 9.12 -8.68
N PRO A 46 -4.66 8.12 -7.79
CA PRO A 46 -5.36 8.15 -6.52
C PRO A 46 -4.76 9.20 -5.61
N HIS A 47 -5.63 9.85 -4.84
CA HIS A 47 -5.25 10.80 -3.80
C HIS A 47 -5.47 10.17 -2.41
N PRO A 48 -4.72 10.60 -1.38
CA PRO A 48 -5.03 10.23 0.00
C PRO A 48 -6.47 10.61 0.34
N SER A 49 -7.25 9.66 0.85
CA SER A 49 -8.63 9.91 1.27
C SER A 49 -8.70 10.04 2.80
N THR A 50 -9.65 10.82 3.28
CA THR A 50 -9.92 10.99 4.71
C THR A 50 -10.31 9.68 5.37
N GLU A 51 -11.05 8.82 4.65
CA GLU A 51 -11.53 7.54 5.14
C GLU A 51 -10.37 6.56 5.38
N VAL A 52 -9.41 6.51 4.44
CA VAL A 52 -8.22 5.66 4.59
C VAL A 52 -7.31 6.17 5.70
N LEU A 53 -7.14 7.49 5.81
CA LEU A 53 -6.38 8.11 6.90
C LEU A 53 -7.03 7.79 8.26
N ASP A 54 -8.36 7.87 8.35
CA ASP A 54 -9.10 7.56 9.56
C ASP A 54 -8.87 6.12 10.00
N VAL A 55 -8.87 5.15 9.08
CA VAL A 55 -8.55 3.74 9.39
C VAL A 55 -7.14 3.61 9.95
N ILE A 56 -6.13 4.23 9.31
CA ILE A 56 -4.74 4.17 9.79
C ILE A 56 -4.63 4.75 11.21
N LEU A 57 -5.30 5.87 11.48
CA LEU A 57 -5.22 6.55 12.77
C LEU A 57 -5.95 5.77 13.85
N ASP A 58 -7.15 5.27 13.56
CA ASP A 58 -7.94 4.46 14.49
C ASP A 58 -7.17 3.19 14.88
N GLU A 59 -6.56 2.50 13.90
CA GLU A 59 -5.69 1.36 14.16
C GLU A 59 -4.45 1.78 14.97
N SER A 60 -3.86 2.94 14.67
CA SER A 60 -2.66 3.45 15.36
C SER A 60 -2.91 3.84 16.81
N THR A 61 -4.11 4.31 17.17
CA THR A 61 -4.43 4.74 18.55
C THR A 61 -4.18 3.64 19.57
N GLU A 62 -4.49 2.38 19.21
CA GLU A 62 -4.35 1.21 20.07
C GLU A 62 -2.88 0.87 20.35
N TYR A 63 -2.01 0.95 19.34
CA TYR A 63 -0.61 0.55 19.47
C TYR A 63 0.30 1.65 19.99
N LEU A 64 -0.05 2.91 19.72
CA LEU A 64 0.74 4.06 20.16
C LEU A 64 0.29 4.59 21.53
N ASN A 65 -0.84 4.11 22.06
CA ASN A 65 -1.46 4.62 23.27
C ASN A 65 -1.64 6.16 23.22
N LEU A 66 -2.14 6.64 22.08
CA LEU A 66 -2.41 8.04 21.80
C LEU A 66 -3.83 8.20 21.27
N ASN A 67 -4.41 9.38 21.47
CA ASN A 67 -5.70 9.69 20.88
C ASN A 67 -5.55 10.11 19.40
N LYS A 68 -6.64 9.99 18.65
CA LYS A 68 -6.67 10.28 17.21
C LYS A 68 -6.33 11.74 16.88
N GLU A 69 -6.80 12.69 17.69
CA GLU A 69 -6.57 14.12 17.46
C GLU A 69 -5.09 14.51 17.56
N ASP A 70 -4.36 13.91 18.50
CA ASP A 70 -2.92 14.08 18.66
C ASP A 70 -2.16 13.54 17.45
N LEU A 71 -2.56 12.37 16.94
CA LEU A 71 -1.95 11.79 15.75
C LEU A 71 -2.22 12.63 14.50
N MET A 72 -3.45 13.13 14.34
CA MET A 72 -3.84 14.00 13.22
C MET A 72 -2.98 15.27 13.12
N LYS A 73 -2.66 15.89 14.26
CA LYS A 73 -1.83 17.11 14.32
C LYS A 73 -0.38 16.89 13.90
N ASP A 74 0.09 15.64 14.00
CA ASP A 74 1.47 15.26 13.69
C ASP A 74 1.65 14.77 12.24
N ILE A 75 0.58 14.71 11.43
CA ILE A 75 0.67 14.35 10.01
C ILE A 75 1.29 15.51 9.22
N THR A 76 2.44 15.26 8.60
CA THR A 76 3.14 16.25 7.77
C THR A 76 2.96 16.05 6.27
N ALA A 77 2.64 14.84 5.84
CA ALA A 77 2.44 14.48 4.43
C ALA A 77 1.63 13.17 4.30
N ALA A 78 0.93 13.01 3.18
CA ALA A 78 0.25 11.78 2.80
C ALA A 78 0.35 11.56 1.29
N TRP A 79 0.40 10.32 0.85
CA TRP A 79 0.40 9.92 -0.56
C TRP A 79 -0.43 8.65 -0.74
N SER A 80 -0.95 8.47 -1.94
CA SER A 80 -1.66 7.26 -2.35
C SER A 80 -1.07 6.75 -3.67
N GLY A 81 -1.24 5.47 -3.93
CA GLY A 81 -0.74 4.83 -5.14
C GLY A 81 -1.64 3.68 -5.55
N ALA A 82 -1.86 3.54 -6.84
CA ALA A 82 -2.63 2.45 -7.40
C ALA A 82 -1.69 1.29 -7.75
N ARG A 83 -2.03 0.09 -7.30
CA ARG A 83 -1.33 -1.12 -7.71
C ARG A 83 -2.10 -1.77 -8.85
N GLN A 84 -1.42 -1.97 -9.98
CA GLN A 84 -1.96 -2.81 -11.04
C GLN A 84 -1.89 -4.27 -10.59
N LEU A 85 -3.06 -4.89 -10.47
CA LEU A 85 -3.19 -6.33 -10.27
C LEU A 85 -3.39 -6.95 -11.65
N SER A 86 -2.45 -7.80 -12.07
CA SER A 86 -2.58 -8.51 -13.34
C SER A 86 -3.42 -9.76 -13.11
N SER A 87 -4.57 -9.83 -13.78
CA SER A 87 -5.33 -11.07 -13.94
C SER A 87 -5.40 -11.38 -15.42
N ASP A 88 -4.79 -12.47 -15.85
CA ASP A 88 -5.09 -13.04 -17.16
C ASP A 88 -6.39 -13.84 -17.03
N PRO A 89 -7.48 -13.44 -17.69
CA PRO A 89 -8.75 -14.16 -17.59
C PRO A 89 -8.67 -15.59 -18.13
N ASN A 90 -7.64 -15.92 -18.93
CA ASN A 90 -7.42 -17.25 -19.49
C ASN A 90 -6.43 -18.10 -18.68
N ASP A 91 -5.78 -17.55 -17.67
CA ASP A 91 -4.83 -18.29 -16.85
C ASP A 91 -5.34 -18.47 -15.41
N PRO A 92 -5.79 -19.69 -15.04
CA PRO A 92 -6.40 -19.95 -13.73
C PRO A 92 -5.41 -19.78 -12.55
N ARG A 93 -4.11 -19.61 -12.82
CA ARG A 93 -3.10 -19.31 -11.79
C ARG A 93 -3.16 -17.84 -11.34
N PHE A 94 -3.79 -16.96 -12.11
CA PHE A 94 -3.80 -15.52 -11.91
C PHE A 94 -5.15 -15.06 -11.36
N GLY A 95 -5.32 -15.22 -10.04
CA GLY A 95 -6.46 -14.66 -9.32
C GLY A 95 -6.39 -13.14 -9.20
N LYS A 96 -7.47 -12.52 -8.70
CA LYS A 96 -7.59 -11.05 -8.51
C LYS A 96 -6.46 -10.42 -7.67
N ASP A 97 -5.76 -11.21 -6.85
CA ASP A 97 -4.69 -10.75 -5.96
C ASP A 97 -3.28 -11.18 -6.41
N PHE A 98 -3.08 -11.55 -7.68
CA PHE A 98 -1.76 -11.93 -8.15
C PHE A 98 -0.79 -10.73 -8.12
N ARG A 99 0.39 -10.94 -7.52
CA ARG A 99 1.40 -9.91 -7.24
C ARG A 99 2.69 -10.02 -8.05
N GLY A 100 2.77 -10.99 -8.97
CA GLY A 100 3.92 -11.14 -9.87
C GLY A 100 3.83 -10.24 -11.10
N HIS A 101 4.77 -10.41 -12.04
CA HIS A 101 4.72 -9.77 -13.35
C HIS A 101 4.28 -10.77 -14.43
N GLN A 102 3.66 -10.25 -15.48
CA GLN A 102 3.33 -10.99 -16.70
C GLN A 102 3.94 -10.28 -17.90
N ILE A 103 4.52 -11.04 -18.82
CA ILE A 103 5.04 -10.54 -20.09
C ILE A 103 4.25 -11.21 -21.20
N ILE A 104 3.58 -10.42 -22.03
CA ILE A 104 2.81 -10.89 -23.17
C ILE A 104 3.49 -10.37 -24.43
N VAL A 105 3.75 -11.25 -25.39
CA VAL A 105 4.31 -10.90 -26.70
C VAL A 105 3.26 -11.17 -27.76
N ASP A 106 2.80 -10.14 -28.45
CA ASP A 106 1.86 -10.30 -29.56
C ASP A 106 2.57 -10.92 -30.78
N GLY A 107 2.09 -12.08 -31.22
CA GLY A 107 2.75 -12.85 -32.29
C GLY A 107 2.68 -12.21 -33.68
N LYS A 108 1.83 -11.19 -33.89
CA LYS A 108 1.67 -10.52 -35.20
C LYS A 108 2.49 -9.25 -35.31
N SER A 109 2.44 -8.41 -34.29
CA SER A 109 3.09 -7.10 -34.23
C SER A 109 4.45 -7.14 -33.52
N GLY A 110 4.71 -8.16 -32.70
CA GLY A 110 5.86 -8.21 -31.81
C GLY A 110 5.76 -7.28 -30.60
N LEU A 111 4.59 -6.68 -30.33
CA LEU A 111 4.38 -5.81 -29.17
C LEU A 111 4.60 -6.59 -27.87
N ILE A 112 5.46 -6.06 -27.00
CA ILE A 112 5.73 -6.59 -25.67
C ILE A 112 4.96 -5.76 -24.64
N SER A 113 4.05 -6.40 -23.92
CA SER A 113 3.26 -5.79 -22.85
C SER A 113 3.64 -6.40 -21.51
N ILE A 114 3.92 -5.55 -20.52
CA ILE A 114 4.30 -5.95 -19.16
C ILE A 114 3.20 -5.51 -18.20
N PHE A 115 2.66 -6.45 -17.43
CA PHE A 115 1.62 -6.20 -16.44
C PHE A 115 2.08 -6.61 -15.04
N GLY A 116 1.81 -5.77 -14.05
CA GLY A 116 2.16 -6.05 -12.65
C GLY A 116 3.66 -5.95 -12.38
N GLY A 117 4.14 -6.80 -11.46
CA GLY A 117 5.50 -6.76 -10.93
C GLY A 117 5.66 -5.90 -9.68
N SER A 118 6.87 -5.93 -9.11
CA SER A 118 7.23 -5.17 -7.92
C SER A 118 8.63 -4.58 -8.07
N TRP A 119 8.91 -3.51 -7.33
CA TRP A 119 10.26 -2.95 -7.22
C TRP A 119 11.31 -3.97 -6.79
N THR A 120 10.93 -4.99 -6.01
CA THR A 120 11.83 -6.06 -5.57
C THR A 120 12.13 -7.11 -6.64
N THR A 121 11.34 -7.16 -7.72
CA THR A 121 11.49 -8.15 -8.82
C THR A 121 12.03 -7.54 -10.10
N CYS A 122 12.01 -6.20 -10.23
CA CYS A 122 12.64 -5.48 -11.34
C CYS A 122 14.17 -5.56 -11.22
N ARG A 123 14.86 -5.87 -12.33
CA ARG A 123 16.32 -5.94 -12.45
C ARG A 123 16.76 -5.51 -13.84
#